data_AF-S6UM78-F1
#
_entry.id   AF-S6UM78-F1
#
_cell.length_a   1.000
_cell.length_b   1.000
_cell.length_c   1.000
_cell.angle_alpha   90.00
_cell.angle_beta   90.00
_cell.angle_gamma   90.00
#
_symmetry.space_group_name_H-M   'P 1'
#
loop_
_entity.id
_entity.type
_entity.pdbx_description
1 polymer ?
#
loop_
_entity_poly.entity_id
_entity_poly.type
_entity_poly.pdbx_seq_one_letter_code
_entity_poly.pdbx_strand_id
1 'polypeptide(L)'
;MTHAEHTSVLAGLIGSGIQASRTPAMHEHEGDAQGLRYLYRLIDIDALQLDINALPRLVESAQNCGFTGLNITFPCKQAVIPLLDELSDEARGIGAVNTVVFKDGKRIGHNTDCLGFAEGFQRGLDKAPRQHVVQMGAG
;
A
#
# COMPACT_ATOMS: atom_id res chain seq x y z
N MET A 1 -9.68 19.56 -30.33
CA MET A 1 -10.14 18.50 -29.41
C MET A 1 -9.11 18.40 -28.31
N THR A 2 -9.44 18.87 -27.12
CA THR A 2 -8.58 18.76 -25.94
C THR A 2 -8.59 17.30 -25.50
N HIS A 3 -7.48 16.59 -25.71
CA HIS A 3 -7.25 15.34 -25.00
C HIS A 3 -7.15 15.69 -23.52
N ALA A 4 -8.23 15.50 -22.76
CA ALA A 4 -8.10 15.38 -21.33
C ALA A 4 -7.19 14.17 -21.11
N GLU A 5 -5.98 14.39 -20.58
CA GLU A 5 -5.15 13.29 -20.12
C GLU A 5 -5.93 12.60 -19.00
N HIS A 6 -6.63 11.52 -19.34
CA HIS A 6 -7.28 10.70 -18.33
C HIS A 6 -6.19 10.02 -17.54
N THR A 7 -5.90 10.55 -16.34
CA THR A 7 -5.00 9.92 -15.39
C THR A 7 -5.53 8.53 -15.06
N SER A 8 -4.86 7.49 -15.57
CA SER A 8 -5.14 6.11 -15.21
C SER A 8 -4.20 5.68 -14.09
N VAL A 9 -4.76 5.00 -13.09
CA VAL A 9 -4.01 4.44 -11.97
C VAL A 9 -4.07 2.93 -12.06
N LEU A 10 -2.90 2.29 -12.05
CA LEU A 10 -2.78 0.84 -11.90
C LEU A 10 -2.07 0.56 -10.57
N ALA A 11 -2.83 0.09 -9.58
CA ALA A 11 -2.31 -0.27 -8.27
C ALA A 11 -2.32 -1.79 -8.07
N GLY A 12 -1.46 -2.27 -7.17
CA GLY A 12 -1.41 -3.68 -6.78
C GLY A 12 -1.37 -3.89 -5.27
N LEU A 13 -1.71 -5.08 -4.78
CA LEU A 13 -1.41 -5.54 -3.42
C LEU A 13 -0.49 -6.75 -3.50
N ILE A 14 0.70 -6.65 -2.91
CA ILE A 14 1.59 -7.81 -2.72
C ILE A 14 1.47 -8.30 -1.28
N GLY A 15 1.26 -9.61 -1.11
CA GLY A 15 1.19 -10.29 0.18
C GLY A 15 0.88 -11.77 0.03
N SER A 16 0.63 -12.43 1.15
CA SER A 16 0.27 -13.86 1.24
C SER A 16 -1.16 -14.01 1.77
N GLY A 17 -1.95 -14.88 1.14
CA GLY A 17 -3.33 -15.17 1.57
C GLY A 17 -4.29 -13.98 1.41
N ILE A 18 -4.12 -13.18 0.35
CA ILE A 18 -4.78 -11.89 0.18
C ILE A 18 -6.02 -11.92 -0.74
N GLN A 19 -6.40 -13.08 -1.29
CA GLN A 19 -7.57 -13.20 -2.19
C GLN A 19 -8.88 -12.65 -1.63
N ALA A 20 -9.06 -12.68 -0.30
CA ALA A 20 -10.25 -12.14 0.36
C ALA A 20 -10.18 -10.62 0.65
N SER A 21 -9.11 -9.93 0.21
CA SER A 21 -8.92 -8.51 0.45
C SER A 21 -10.03 -7.68 -0.17
N ARG A 22 -10.59 -6.75 0.61
CA ARG A 22 -11.59 -5.77 0.15
C ARG A 22 -10.98 -4.52 -0.48
N THR A 23 -9.66 -4.39 -0.40
CA THR A 23 -8.90 -3.24 -0.91
C THR A 23 -9.16 -2.96 -2.40
N PRO A 24 -9.22 -3.97 -3.30
CA PRO A 24 -9.49 -3.72 -4.71
C PRO A 24 -10.82 -3.00 -4.94
N ALA A 25 -11.92 -3.56 -4.41
CA ALA A 25 -13.25 -2.97 -4.57
C ALA A 25 -13.35 -1.57 -3.95
N MET A 26 -12.70 -1.35 -2.80
CA MET A 26 -12.66 -0.03 -2.16
C MET A 26 -11.97 1.03 -3.04
N HIS A 27 -10.78 0.70 -3.58
CA HIS A 27 -10.02 1.64 -4.41
C HIS A 27 -10.65 1.88 -5.77
N GLU A 28 -11.15 0.83 -6.44
CA GLU A 28 -11.80 0.96 -7.74
C GLU A 28 -13.10 1.78 -7.62
N HIS A 29 -13.88 1.57 -6.56
CA HIS A 29 -15.09 2.37 -6.30
C HIS A 29 -14.78 3.85 -6.03
N GLU A 30 -13.75 4.16 -5.24
CA GLU A 30 -13.32 5.55 -5.04
C GLU A 30 -12.79 6.16 -6.34
N GLY A 31 -12.07 5.37 -7.16
CA GLY A 31 -11.63 5.78 -8.49
C GLY A 31 -12.80 6.22 -9.38
N ASP A 32 -13.85 5.40 -9.45
CA ASP A 32 -15.09 5.72 -10.18
C ASP A 32 -15.75 7.00 -9.66
N ALA A 33 -15.83 7.16 -8.32
CA ALA A 33 -16.41 8.35 -7.68
C ALA A 33 -15.63 9.64 -8.01
N GLN A 34 -14.31 9.53 -8.21
CA GLN A 34 -13.44 10.65 -8.58
C GLN A 34 -13.28 10.83 -10.10
N GLY A 35 -13.94 10.01 -10.93
CA GLY A 35 -13.79 10.04 -12.39
C GLY A 35 -12.41 9.57 -12.88
N LEU A 36 -11.69 8.80 -12.07
CA LEU A 36 -10.39 8.24 -12.37
C LEU A 36 -10.52 6.83 -12.95
N ARG A 37 -9.68 6.51 -13.92
CA ARG A 37 -9.54 5.13 -14.41
C ARG A 37 -8.64 4.35 -13.46
N TYR A 38 -9.21 3.82 -12.39
CA TYR A 38 -8.47 3.13 -11.34
C TYR A 38 -8.65 1.61 -11.47
N LEU A 39 -7.54 0.88 -11.62
CA LEU A 39 -7.53 -0.58 -11.57
C LEU A 39 -6.65 -1.05 -10.42
N TYR A 40 -7.13 -2.06 -9.69
CA TYR A 40 -6.43 -2.63 -8.55
C TYR A 40 -6.25 -4.14 -8.71
N ARG A 41 -5.03 -4.65 -8.56
CA ARG A 41 -4.73 -6.09 -8.74
C ARG A 41 -4.13 -6.74 -7.50
N LEU A 42 -4.57 -7.95 -7.21
CA LEU A 42 -3.95 -8.78 -6.17
C LEU A 42 -2.78 -9.55 -6.78
N ILE A 43 -1.62 -9.46 -6.15
CA ILE A 43 -0.40 -10.20 -6.47
C ILE A 43 -0.11 -11.07 -5.24
N ASP A 44 -0.85 -12.16 -5.16
CA ASP A 44 -0.82 -13.05 -4.00
C ASP A 44 0.26 -14.12 -4.18
N ILE A 45 1.25 -14.06 -3.30
CA ILE A 45 2.42 -14.94 -3.33
C ILE A 45 2.00 -16.41 -3.17
N ASP A 46 0.99 -16.69 -2.33
CA ASP A 46 0.50 -18.06 -2.11
C ASP A 46 -0.24 -18.57 -3.35
N ALA A 47 -1.11 -17.73 -3.93
CA ALA A 47 -1.86 -18.08 -5.14
C ALA A 47 -0.93 -18.30 -6.35
N LEU A 48 0.20 -17.59 -6.38
CA LEU A 48 1.25 -17.77 -7.39
C LEU A 48 2.20 -18.94 -7.10
N GLN A 49 2.04 -19.64 -5.98
CA GLN A 49 2.94 -20.71 -5.53
C GLN A 49 4.41 -20.24 -5.41
N LEU A 50 4.59 -18.99 -4.98
CA LEU A 50 5.88 -18.37 -4.75
C LEU A 50 6.16 -18.29 -3.25
N ASP A 51 7.38 -17.88 -2.92
CA ASP A 51 7.76 -17.52 -1.55
C ASP A 51 8.13 -16.02 -1.48
N ILE A 52 8.45 -15.55 -0.28
CA ILE A 52 8.87 -14.16 -0.06
C ILE A 52 10.13 -13.76 -0.84
N ASN A 53 10.97 -14.72 -1.25
CA ASN A 53 12.17 -14.45 -2.03
C ASN A 53 11.84 -14.00 -3.46
N ALA A 54 10.61 -14.20 -3.93
CA ALA A 54 10.14 -13.65 -5.19
C ALA A 54 9.84 -12.13 -5.13
N LEU A 55 9.76 -11.53 -3.93
CA LEU A 55 9.39 -10.12 -3.73
C LEU A 55 10.22 -9.13 -4.58
N PRO A 56 11.56 -9.23 -4.68
CA PRO A 56 12.36 -8.34 -5.54
C PRO A 56 11.89 -8.35 -6.99
N ARG A 57 11.68 -9.56 -7.55
CA ARG A 57 11.20 -9.73 -8.92
C ARG A 57 9.78 -9.19 -9.09
N LEU A 58 8.90 -9.39 -8.12
CA LEU A 58 7.51 -8.93 -8.19
C LEU A 58 7.44 -7.40 -8.20
N VAL A 59 8.20 -6.72 -7.34
CA VAL A 59 8.27 -5.25 -7.29
C VAL A 59 8.85 -4.68 -8.59
N GLU A 60 9.93 -5.26 -9.09
CA GLU A 60 10.52 -4.87 -10.38
C GLU A 60 9.55 -5.09 -11.54
N SER A 61 8.88 -6.25 -11.59
CA SER A 61 7.92 -6.55 -12.65
C SER A 61 6.74 -5.59 -12.62
N ALA A 62 6.22 -5.25 -11.44
CA ALA A 62 5.16 -4.26 -11.31
C ALA A 62 5.58 -2.89 -11.87
N GLN A 63 6.78 -2.42 -11.52
CA GLN A 63 7.31 -1.17 -12.07
C GLN A 63 7.41 -1.21 -13.60
N ASN A 64 7.96 -2.30 -14.15
CA ASN A 64 8.13 -2.49 -15.59
C ASN A 64 6.79 -2.64 -16.34
N CYS A 65 5.76 -3.15 -15.68
CA CYS A 65 4.40 -3.26 -16.21
C CYS A 65 3.59 -1.95 -16.10
N GLY A 66 4.20 -0.86 -15.62
CA GLY A 66 3.55 0.44 -15.54
C GLY A 66 2.57 0.59 -14.38
N PHE A 67 2.75 -0.16 -13.29
CA PHE A 67 2.02 0.13 -12.05
C PHE A 67 2.38 1.53 -11.56
N THR A 68 1.38 2.24 -11.05
CA THR A 68 1.55 3.53 -10.38
C THR A 68 2.06 3.34 -8.95
N GLY A 69 1.69 2.22 -8.31
CA GLY A 69 2.13 1.88 -6.97
C GLY A 69 1.64 0.52 -6.51
N LEU A 70 2.09 0.12 -5.33
CA LEU A 70 1.76 -1.13 -4.68
C LEU A 70 1.42 -0.88 -3.22
N ASN A 71 0.32 -1.44 -2.72
CA ASN A 71 0.25 -1.74 -1.31
C ASN A 71 1.02 -3.03 -1.02
N ILE A 72 1.63 -3.07 0.15
CA ILE A 72 2.43 -4.17 0.66
C ILE A 72 1.80 -4.61 1.99
N THR A 73 1.52 -5.89 2.11
CA THR A 73 1.00 -6.46 3.36
C THR A 73 1.85 -7.63 3.82
N PHE A 74 1.43 -8.29 4.89
CA PHE A 74 2.12 -9.46 5.45
C PHE A 74 2.41 -10.52 4.35
N PRO A 75 3.60 -11.15 4.35
CA PRO A 75 4.77 -10.93 5.22
C PRO A 75 5.78 -9.88 4.69
N CYS A 76 5.40 -9.10 3.66
CA CYS A 76 6.34 -8.34 2.84
C CYS A 76 6.70 -6.94 3.36
N LYS A 77 6.01 -6.42 4.40
CA LYS A 77 6.14 -5.01 4.82
C LYS A 77 7.56 -4.58 5.22
N GLN A 78 8.33 -5.47 5.81
CA GLN A 78 9.74 -5.23 6.17
C GLN A 78 10.69 -5.63 5.03
N ALA A 79 10.41 -6.78 4.41
CA ALA A 79 11.24 -7.34 3.34
C ALA A 79 11.31 -6.46 2.08
N VAL A 80 10.33 -5.57 1.88
CA VAL A 80 10.33 -4.64 0.75
C VAL A 80 11.32 -3.48 0.93
N ILE A 81 11.64 -3.08 2.17
CA ILE A 81 12.49 -1.91 2.48
C ILE A 81 13.82 -1.89 1.71
N PRO A 82 14.64 -2.97 1.70
CA PRO A 82 15.91 -2.96 0.98
C PRO A 82 15.77 -2.84 -0.55
N LEU A 83 14.55 -2.89 -1.10
CA LEU A 83 14.26 -2.81 -2.52
C LEU A 83 13.85 -1.41 -2.98
N LEU A 84 13.79 -0.45 -2.05
CA LEU A 84 13.28 0.91 -2.26
C LEU A 84 14.42 1.91 -2.30
N ASP A 85 14.26 2.94 -3.14
CA ASP A 85 15.24 4.01 -3.28
C ASP A 85 15.12 5.04 -2.15
N GLU A 86 13.88 5.30 -1.71
CA GLU A 86 13.57 6.32 -0.71
C GLU A 86 12.49 5.82 0.25
N LEU A 87 12.50 6.36 1.47
CA LEU A 87 11.48 6.13 2.49
C LEU A 87 11.01 7.47 3.05
N SER A 88 9.70 7.60 3.23
CA SER A 88 9.12 8.62 4.10
C SER A 88 9.62 8.48 5.54
N ASP A 89 9.53 9.57 6.31
CA ASP A 89 9.96 9.60 7.70
C ASP A 89 9.14 8.63 8.56
N GLU A 90 7.84 8.49 8.26
CA GLU A 90 6.95 7.54 8.93
C GLU A 90 7.39 6.09 8.67
N ALA A 91 7.64 5.73 7.41
CA ALA A 91 8.12 4.39 7.07
C ALA A 91 9.47 4.07 7.71
N ARG A 92 10.37 5.06 7.77
CA ARG A 92 11.68 4.92 8.42
C ARG A 92 11.55 4.73 9.93
N GLY A 93 10.66 5.49 10.58
CA GLY A 93 10.43 5.41 12.02
C GLY A 93 9.76 4.11 12.46
N ILE A 94 8.80 3.61 11.68
CA ILE A 94 8.08 2.36 11.97
C ILE A 94 8.94 1.13 11.62
N GLY A 95 9.81 1.25 10.61
CA GLY A 95 10.59 0.12 10.09
C GLY A 95 9.73 -0.86 9.27
N ALA A 96 8.64 -0.38 8.67
CA ALA A 96 7.76 -1.16 7.80
C ALA A 96 7.15 -0.26 6.72
N VAL A 97 6.92 -0.81 5.53
CA VAL A 97 6.29 -0.14 4.39
C VAL A 97 5.00 -0.86 4.02
N ASN A 98 3.89 -0.13 3.96
CA ASN A 98 2.60 -0.66 3.49
C ASN A 98 2.23 -0.14 2.09
N THR A 99 2.97 0.83 1.56
CA THR A 99 2.68 1.51 0.29
C THR A 99 3.98 1.87 -0.42
N VAL A 100 4.12 1.49 -1.69
CA VAL A 100 5.21 1.84 -2.58
C VAL A 100 4.64 2.67 -3.72
N VAL A 101 5.23 3.83 -3.98
CA VAL A 101 4.88 4.68 -5.12
C VAL A 101 6.00 4.63 -6.14
N PHE A 102 5.64 4.40 -7.41
CA PHE A 102 6.59 4.48 -8.52
C PHE A 102 6.53 5.87 -9.13
N LYS A 103 7.62 6.63 -9.02
CA LYS A 103 7.66 8.03 -9.48
C LYS A 103 9.06 8.38 -9.97
N ASP A 104 9.15 8.98 -11.15
CA ASP A 104 10.40 9.45 -11.75
C ASP A 104 11.51 8.37 -11.80
N GLY A 105 11.10 7.13 -12.07
CA GLY A 105 11.98 5.95 -12.10
C GLY A 105 12.35 5.38 -10.73
N LYS A 106 11.93 6.02 -9.62
CA LYS A 106 12.21 5.59 -8.25
C LYS A 106 11.05 4.85 -7.61
N ARG A 107 11.38 4.07 -6.57
CA ARG A 107 10.49 3.33 -5.68
C ARG A 107 10.51 4.00 -4.31
N ILE A 108 9.41 4.64 -3.93
CA ILE A 108 9.32 5.42 -2.70
C ILE A 108 8.40 4.71 -1.71
N GLY A 109 8.92 4.39 -0.52
CA GLY A 109 8.20 3.68 0.54
C GLY A 109 7.48 4.59 1.53
N HIS A 110 6.22 4.26 1.77
CA HIS A 110 5.35 4.92 2.73
C HIS A 110 4.72 3.93 3.71
N ASN A 111 4.36 4.45 4.88
CA ASN A 111 3.54 3.75 5.84
C ASN A 111 2.37 4.63 6.27
N THR A 112 1.17 4.25 5.89
CA THR A 112 -0.06 5.01 6.17
C THR A 112 -0.83 4.49 7.38
N ASP A 113 -0.41 3.39 8.00
CA ASP A 113 -1.16 2.72 9.08
C ASP A 113 -1.28 3.63 10.32
N CYS A 114 -0.20 4.31 10.72
CA CYS A 114 -0.21 5.21 11.87
C CYS A 114 -1.11 6.44 11.64
N LEU A 115 -1.06 7.03 10.45
CA LEU A 115 -1.92 8.17 10.10
C LEU A 115 -3.39 7.73 10.08
N GLY A 116 -3.69 6.60 9.44
CA GLY A 116 -5.05 6.05 9.39
C GLY A 116 -5.62 5.75 10.78
N PHE A 117 -4.80 5.20 11.69
CA PHE A 117 -5.20 4.99 13.08
C PHE A 117 -5.44 6.33 13.80
N ALA A 118 -4.53 7.30 13.66
CA ALA A 118 -4.66 8.60 14.31
C ALA A 118 -5.93 9.34 13.86
N GLU A 119 -6.22 9.36 12.56
CA GLU A 119 -7.45 9.97 12.03
C GLU A 119 -8.71 9.23 12.47
N GLY A 120 -8.70 7.90 12.42
CA GLY A 120 -9.81 7.08 12.90
C GLY A 120 -10.11 7.31 14.38
N PHE A 121 -9.06 7.38 15.20
CA PHE A 121 -9.15 7.70 16.62
C PHE A 121 -9.72 9.11 16.85
N GLN A 122 -9.22 10.11 16.13
CA GLN A 122 -9.71 11.48 16.27
C GLN A 122 -11.18 11.63 15.87
N ARG A 123 -11.62 10.94 14.82
CA ARG A 123 -13.00 11.03 14.32
C ARG A 123 -13.99 10.21 15.16
N GLY A 124 -13.57 9.03 15.63
CA GLY A 124 -14.44 8.09 16.35
C GLY A 124 -14.43 8.26 17.86
N LEU A 125 -13.35 8.80 18.42
CA LEU A 125 -13.09 8.88 19.87
C LEU A 125 -12.61 10.29 20.28
N ASP A 126 -13.12 11.33 19.61
CA ASP A 126 -12.76 12.74 19.84
C ASP A 126 -12.81 13.14 21.32
N LYS A 127 -13.79 12.63 22.06
CA LYS A 127 -14.04 12.91 23.49
C LYS A 127 -13.49 11.87 24.46
N ALA A 128 -12.83 10.81 23.99
CA ALA A 128 -12.30 9.79 24.89
C ALA A 128 -11.15 10.36 25.76
N PRO A 129 -11.09 10.04 27.07
CA PRO A 129 -9.95 10.40 27.91
C PRO A 129 -8.65 9.76 27.38
N ARG A 130 -7.58 10.56 27.26
CA ARG A 130 -6.31 10.14 26.61
C ARG A 130 -5.13 10.02 27.58
N GLN A 131 -5.41 10.08 28.89
CA GLN A 131 -4.38 10.08 29.94
C GLN A 131 -3.76 8.70 30.13
N HIS A 132 -4.54 7.63 29.95
CA HIS A 132 -4.10 6.26 30.04
C HIS A 132 -4.66 5.46 28.87
N VAL A 133 -3.78 4.80 28.13
CA VAL A 133 -4.12 3.98 26.96
C VAL A 133 -3.43 2.63 27.12
N VAL A 134 -4.14 1.55 26.80
CA VAL A 134 -3.59 0.19 26.76
C VAL A 134 -3.51 -0.25 25.30
N GLN A 135 -2.32 -0.60 24.84
CA GLN A 135 -2.11 -1.24 23.55
C GLN A 135 -1.99 -2.75 23.75
N MET A 136 -2.88 -3.52 23.10
CA MET A 136 -2.85 -4.98 23.11
C MET A 136 -2.27 -5.47 21.78
N GLY A 137 -1.02 -5.93 21.81
CA GLY A 137 -0.27 -6.37 20.62
C GLY A 137 0.98 -5.52 20.37
N ALA A 138 2.03 -6.15 19.82
CA ALA A 138 3.34 -5.54 19.55
C ALA A 138 3.97 -6.09 18.25
N GLY A 139 3.11 -6.41 17.27
CA GLY A 139 3.52 -6.91 15.95
C GLY A 139 3.72 -5.81 14.93
#